data_AF-A0A2A2GAP2-F1
#
_entry.id   AF-A0A2A2GAP2-F1
#
_cell.length_a   1.000
_cell.length_b   1.000
_cell.length_c   1.000
_cell.angle_alpha   90.00
_cell.angle_beta   90.00
_cell.angle_gamma   90.00
#
_symmetry.space_group_name_H-M   'P 1'
#
loop_
_entity.id
_entity.type
_entity.pdbx_description
1 polymer ?
#
loop_
_entity_poly.entity_id
_entity_poly.type
_entity_poly.pdbx_seq_one_letter_code
_entity_poly.pdbx_strand_id
1 'polypeptide(L)'
;MESMTAQQLAKLNIKGIRVAQPYGRLLGEPEKNAVIFIWGEKGAGKSTMSLGLADALAEHGRIEYIPAEEHFGKTLVDRVKRLGATHQNLNFTKWKSIQALKEILLKNRSFACILDSISVIDANAKETVELAQWCRENGIMFVMVSHATKDGQYKGNTSIAHECDIEIKVTKEGGAETEKNRYRELTAIAVPFTAQDREVAPTKPTTKEESNPDTRENPVDTPFKITLKEIDTLHKIRSWKRINSMFGSKMPCYGSKHSGESENAHLSIRYTADYPKKRYIMDLLLDGHLEYQACTEGKGGGLKACWKKLVSKYGDLEIRIYKQDHAKVVLGAKEYKRQERALGKKEKSTATNSPAPMAKKKPAAKNKPTPVKRSKKTTAKKKDSSTSDGKPQQQVDIEAAKESQAKLDAFLTKVLG
;
A
#
# COMPACT_ATOMS: atom_id res chain seq x y z
N MET A 1 -19.75 26.51 -34.65
CA MET A 1 -19.51 26.87 -33.24
C MET A 1 -20.83 27.33 -32.67
N GLU A 2 -21.36 26.59 -31.69
CA GLU A 2 -22.43 27.10 -30.84
C GLU A 2 -21.78 27.93 -29.73
N SER A 3 -22.30 29.12 -29.46
CA SER A 3 -21.89 29.94 -28.32
C SER A 3 -23.07 30.17 -27.40
N MET A 4 -22.80 30.18 -26.10
CA MET A 4 -23.82 30.39 -25.07
C MET A 4 -23.30 31.39 -24.03
N THR A 5 -24.21 32.18 -23.49
CA THR A 5 -23.89 33.11 -22.40
C THR A 5 -23.70 32.37 -21.08
N ALA A 6 -22.96 32.97 -20.13
CA ALA A 6 -22.78 32.41 -18.80
C ALA A 6 -24.12 32.12 -18.08
N GLN A 7 -25.15 32.94 -18.32
CA GLN A 7 -26.49 32.75 -17.75
C GLN A 7 -27.22 31.55 -18.35
N GLN A 8 -27.03 31.27 -19.64
CA GLN A 8 -27.59 30.08 -20.29
C GLN A 8 -26.85 28.83 -19.81
N LEU A 9 -25.52 28.90 -19.69
CA LEU A 9 -24.69 27.81 -19.18
C LEU A 9 -25.08 27.42 -17.75
N ALA A 10 -25.27 28.40 -16.86
CA ALA A 10 -25.66 28.17 -15.46
C ALA A 10 -27.03 27.48 -15.30
N LYS A 11 -27.88 27.49 -16.33
CA LYS A 11 -29.18 26.80 -16.34
C LYS A 11 -29.10 25.36 -16.83
N LEU A 12 -27.96 24.94 -17.41
CA LEU A 12 -27.79 23.57 -17.85
C LEU A 12 -27.70 22.63 -16.64
N ASN A 13 -28.48 21.55 -16.69
CA ASN A 13 -28.42 20.49 -15.69
C ASN A 13 -27.78 19.25 -16.30
N ILE A 14 -26.45 19.24 -16.32
CA ILE A 14 -25.67 18.09 -16.80
C ILE A 14 -25.52 17.11 -15.63
N LYS A 15 -26.12 15.92 -15.76
CA LYS A 15 -26.04 14.87 -14.73
C LYS A 15 -24.83 13.97 -14.97
N GLY A 16 -24.04 13.78 -13.93
CA GLY A 16 -22.99 12.76 -13.91
C GLY A 16 -23.54 11.35 -13.77
N ILE A 17 -22.73 10.35 -14.12
CA ILE A 17 -23.05 8.94 -13.95
C ILE A 17 -22.61 8.45 -12.58
N ARG A 18 -23.38 7.55 -11.97
CA ARG A 18 -23.04 6.92 -10.69
C ARG A 18 -22.52 5.53 -10.93
N VAL A 19 -21.26 5.30 -10.62
CA VAL A 19 -20.61 3.99 -10.77
C VAL A 19 -20.64 3.24 -9.45
N ALA A 20 -20.87 1.93 -9.49
CA ALA A 20 -20.83 1.07 -8.31
C ALA A 20 -19.48 1.17 -7.57
N GLN A 21 -19.53 0.99 -6.25
CA GLN A 21 -18.31 0.91 -5.44
C GLN A 21 -17.57 -0.42 -5.75
N PRO A 22 -16.23 -0.47 -5.62
CA PRO A 22 -15.34 0.60 -5.14
C PRO A 22 -15.00 1.69 -6.19
N TYR A 23 -15.31 1.47 -7.47
CA TYR A 23 -14.88 2.38 -8.55
C TYR A 23 -15.53 3.77 -8.48
N GLY A 24 -16.79 3.86 -8.03
CA GLY A 24 -17.46 5.14 -7.80
C GLY A 24 -16.77 6.05 -6.77
N ARG A 25 -15.95 5.49 -5.86
CA ARG A 25 -15.12 6.30 -4.96
C ARG A 25 -14.05 7.06 -5.74
N LEU A 26 -13.36 6.40 -6.67
CA LEU A 26 -12.35 7.00 -7.54
C LEU A 26 -12.94 8.02 -8.49
N LEU A 27 -14.03 7.66 -9.18
CA LEU A 27 -14.53 8.47 -10.29
C LEU A 27 -15.39 9.66 -9.86
N GLY A 28 -16.11 9.52 -8.74
CA GLY A 28 -17.14 10.49 -8.39
C GLY A 28 -18.40 10.33 -9.24
N GLU A 29 -18.86 11.42 -9.83
CA GLU A 29 -20.00 11.42 -10.76
C GLU A 29 -19.57 12.04 -12.10
N PRO A 30 -18.73 11.36 -12.91
CA PRO A 30 -18.24 11.90 -14.16
C PRO A 30 -19.35 12.06 -15.20
N GLU A 31 -19.16 12.94 -16.16
CA GLU A 31 -20.06 13.02 -17.32
C GLU A 31 -19.99 11.75 -18.17
N LYS A 32 -21.06 11.48 -18.93
CA LYS A 32 -21.15 10.29 -19.80
C LYS A 32 -20.02 10.22 -20.84
N ASN A 33 -19.44 11.35 -21.22
CA ASN A 33 -18.40 11.46 -22.23
C ASN A 33 -17.02 11.79 -21.65
N ALA A 34 -16.84 11.56 -20.34
CA ALA A 34 -15.57 11.79 -19.66
C ALA A 34 -14.46 10.90 -20.24
N VAL A 35 -13.23 11.43 -20.20
CA VAL A 35 -12.02 10.71 -20.61
C VAL A 35 -11.22 10.30 -19.38
N ILE A 36 -10.98 9.00 -19.23
CA ILE A 36 -10.30 8.41 -18.09
C ILE A 36 -8.97 7.82 -18.56
N PHE A 37 -7.88 8.21 -17.91
CA PHE A 37 -6.54 7.68 -18.17
C PHE A 37 -6.09 6.79 -17.02
N ILE A 38 -5.74 5.54 -17.33
CA ILE A 38 -5.23 4.57 -16.37
C ILE A 38 -3.79 4.26 -16.70
N TRP A 39 -2.87 4.46 -15.75
CA TRP A 39 -1.47 4.16 -15.98
C TRP A 39 -0.79 3.56 -14.75
N GLY A 40 0.45 3.11 -14.93
CA GLY A 40 1.22 2.45 -13.88
C GLY A 40 2.20 1.40 -14.40
N GLU A 41 3.00 0.87 -13.51
CA GLU A 41 4.07 -0.07 -13.85
C GLU A 41 3.54 -1.37 -14.49
N LYS A 42 4.39 -2.05 -15.27
CA LYS A 42 4.09 -3.39 -15.77
C LYS A 42 3.84 -4.33 -14.59
N GLY A 43 2.74 -5.08 -14.65
CA GLY A 43 2.35 -6.00 -13.58
C GLY A 43 1.62 -5.37 -12.38
N ALA A 44 1.39 -4.06 -12.36
CA ALA A 44 0.70 -3.38 -11.24
C ALA A 44 -0.80 -3.72 -11.13
N GLY A 45 -1.40 -4.36 -12.13
CA GLY A 45 -2.83 -4.69 -12.13
C GLY A 45 -3.72 -3.71 -12.91
N LYS A 46 -3.17 -2.89 -13.81
CA LYS A 46 -3.92 -1.97 -14.67
C LYS A 46 -5.07 -2.64 -15.42
N SER A 47 -4.79 -3.73 -16.14
CA SER A 47 -5.79 -4.48 -16.89
C SER A 47 -6.85 -5.13 -16.00
N THR A 48 -6.49 -5.44 -14.74
CA THR A 48 -7.44 -5.90 -13.72
C THR A 48 -8.35 -4.74 -13.30
N MET A 49 -7.79 -3.56 -13.07
CA MET A 49 -8.55 -2.37 -12.69
C MET A 49 -9.46 -1.89 -13.82
N SER A 50 -8.97 -1.82 -15.06
CA SER A 50 -9.75 -1.38 -16.23
C SER A 50 -10.88 -2.35 -16.56
N LEU A 51 -10.66 -3.67 -16.50
CA LEU A 51 -11.73 -4.67 -16.66
C LEU A 51 -12.72 -4.62 -15.49
N GLY A 52 -12.17 -4.44 -14.29
CA GLY A 52 -12.81 -3.94 -13.09
C GLY A 52 -13.92 -2.93 -13.36
N LEU A 53 -13.45 -1.77 -13.79
CA LEU A 53 -14.23 -0.59 -14.08
C LEU A 53 -15.19 -0.78 -15.26
N ALA A 54 -14.75 -1.48 -16.32
CA ALA A 54 -15.58 -1.74 -17.50
C ALA A 54 -16.88 -2.48 -17.14
N ASP A 55 -16.76 -3.49 -16.29
CA ASP A 55 -17.90 -4.29 -15.80
C ASP A 55 -18.87 -3.44 -14.97
N ALA A 56 -18.34 -2.58 -14.08
CA ALA A 56 -19.15 -1.66 -13.28
C ALA A 56 -19.82 -0.56 -14.14
N LEU A 57 -19.18 -0.10 -15.21
CA LEU A 57 -19.76 0.87 -16.16
C LEU A 57 -20.85 0.26 -17.03
N ALA A 58 -20.86 -1.07 -17.20
CA ALA A 58 -21.79 -1.76 -18.08
C ALA A 58 -23.25 -1.68 -17.62
N GLU A 59 -23.50 -1.27 -16.38
CA GLU A 59 -24.83 -0.90 -15.88
C GLU A 59 -25.45 0.29 -16.64
N HIS A 60 -24.62 1.18 -17.21
CA HIS A 60 -25.08 2.39 -17.91
C HIS A 60 -25.28 2.19 -19.41
N GLY A 61 -24.85 1.05 -19.95
CA GLY A 61 -25.02 0.70 -21.36
C GLY A 61 -23.89 -0.18 -21.88
N ARG A 62 -23.87 -0.34 -23.20
CA ARG A 62 -22.92 -1.22 -23.88
C ARG A 62 -21.48 -0.73 -23.77
N ILE A 63 -20.59 -1.61 -23.35
CA ILE A 63 -19.16 -1.34 -23.20
C ILE A 63 -18.41 -2.14 -24.26
N GLU A 64 -17.50 -1.48 -24.97
CA GLU A 64 -16.55 -2.16 -25.84
C GLU A 64 -15.17 -2.15 -25.16
N TYR A 65 -14.72 -3.32 -24.71
CA TYR A 65 -13.39 -3.55 -24.16
C TYR A 65 -12.46 -4.04 -25.26
N ILE A 66 -11.36 -3.35 -25.49
CA ILE A 66 -10.38 -3.63 -26.53
C ILE A 66 -9.09 -4.11 -25.84
N PRO A 67 -8.88 -5.43 -25.71
CA PRO A 67 -7.66 -6.01 -25.13
C PRO A 67 -6.55 -6.04 -26.18
N ALA A 68 -6.09 -4.87 -26.58
CA ALA A 68 -5.18 -4.67 -27.70
C ALA A 68 -3.83 -5.38 -27.53
N GLU A 69 -3.32 -5.53 -26.30
CA GLU A 69 -2.06 -6.26 -26.05
C GLU A 69 -2.26 -7.77 -25.95
N GLU A 70 -3.18 -8.23 -25.10
CA GLU A 70 -3.32 -9.65 -24.75
C GLU A 70 -4.19 -10.45 -25.73
N HIS A 71 -4.90 -9.77 -26.64
CA HIS A 71 -5.86 -10.38 -27.57
C HIS A 71 -6.89 -11.27 -26.83
N PHE A 72 -7.58 -12.16 -27.54
CA PHE A 72 -8.45 -13.18 -26.92
C PHE A 72 -7.64 -14.37 -26.42
N GLY A 73 -6.65 -14.09 -25.57
CA GLY A 73 -5.75 -15.08 -24.98
C GLY A 73 -6.27 -15.68 -23.67
N LYS A 74 -5.62 -16.78 -23.23
CA LYS A 74 -5.93 -17.47 -21.96
C LYS A 74 -5.89 -16.51 -20.76
N THR A 75 -4.93 -15.59 -20.71
CA THR A 75 -4.78 -14.62 -19.61
C THR A 75 -5.99 -13.72 -19.45
N LEU A 76 -6.59 -13.27 -20.56
CA LEU A 76 -7.80 -12.47 -20.54
C LEU A 76 -8.99 -13.29 -20.02
N VAL A 77 -9.16 -14.51 -20.54
CA VAL A 77 -10.23 -15.43 -20.10
C VAL A 77 -10.12 -15.71 -18.60
N ASP A 78 -8.93 -16.01 -18.11
CA ASP A 78 -8.68 -16.27 -16.69
C ASP A 78 -8.96 -15.02 -15.84
N ARG A 79 -8.63 -13.82 -16.34
CA ARG A 79 -8.93 -12.55 -15.66
C ARG A 79 -10.44 -12.28 -15.59
N VAL A 80 -11.17 -12.49 -16.68
CA VAL A 80 -12.64 -12.37 -16.74
C VAL A 80 -13.29 -13.30 -15.72
N LYS A 81 -12.88 -14.57 -15.70
CA LYS A 81 -13.39 -15.56 -14.74
C LYS A 81 -13.06 -15.17 -13.30
N ARG A 82 -11.81 -14.77 -13.03
CA ARG A 82 -11.35 -14.41 -11.68
C ARG A 82 -12.09 -13.20 -11.12
N LEU A 83 -12.37 -12.20 -11.95
CA LEU A 83 -13.10 -11.00 -11.54
C LEU A 83 -14.62 -11.16 -11.57
N GLY A 84 -15.14 -12.21 -12.19
CA GLY A 84 -16.58 -12.32 -12.48
C GLY A 84 -17.08 -11.21 -13.40
N ALA A 85 -16.21 -10.70 -14.29
CA ALA A 85 -16.51 -9.57 -15.17
C ALA A 85 -17.34 -10.02 -16.38
N THR A 86 -18.57 -10.45 -16.11
CA THR A 86 -19.46 -11.11 -17.08
C THR A 86 -20.78 -10.35 -17.26
N HIS A 87 -20.79 -9.04 -17.03
CA HIS A 87 -21.99 -8.23 -17.28
C HIS A 87 -22.45 -8.36 -18.74
N GLN A 88 -23.78 -8.45 -18.97
CA GLN A 88 -24.33 -8.73 -20.31
C GLN A 88 -24.04 -7.63 -21.35
N ASN A 89 -23.80 -6.41 -20.88
CA ASN A 89 -23.42 -5.26 -21.70
C ASN A 89 -21.90 -5.10 -21.89
N LEU A 90 -21.07 -5.97 -21.31
CA LEU A 90 -19.61 -5.93 -21.45
C LEU A 90 -19.16 -6.79 -22.62
N ASN A 91 -18.75 -6.15 -23.70
CA ASN A 91 -18.34 -6.82 -24.93
C ASN A 91 -16.83 -6.68 -25.15
N PHE A 92 -16.23 -7.71 -25.75
CA PHE A 92 -14.81 -7.71 -26.10
C PHE A 92 -14.64 -7.59 -27.61
N THR A 93 -13.93 -6.55 -28.05
CA THR A 93 -13.69 -6.26 -29.46
C THR A 93 -12.20 -6.35 -29.77
N LYS A 94 -11.86 -7.12 -30.80
CA LYS A 94 -10.48 -7.25 -31.26
C LYS A 94 -10.03 -5.94 -31.92
N TRP A 95 -8.86 -5.44 -31.52
CA TRP A 95 -8.24 -4.28 -32.15
C TRP A 95 -7.96 -4.53 -33.65
N LYS A 96 -8.19 -3.52 -34.49
CA LYS A 96 -7.90 -3.53 -35.93
C LYS A 96 -7.29 -2.21 -36.39
N SER A 97 -8.05 -1.13 -36.27
CA SER A 97 -7.65 0.23 -36.60
C SER A 97 -8.55 1.23 -35.88
N ILE A 98 -8.13 2.49 -35.80
CA ILE A 98 -8.94 3.58 -35.24
C ILE A 98 -10.27 3.71 -36.00
N GLN A 99 -10.24 3.65 -37.33
CA GLN A 99 -11.42 3.79 -38.17
C GLN A 99 -12.43 2.66 -37.90
N ALA A 100 -11.97 1.41 -37.86
CA ALA A 100 -12.83 0.27 -37.54
C ALA A 100 -13.40 0.35 -36.12
N LEU A 101 -12.61 0.87 -35.15
CA LEU A 101 -13.10 1.11 -33.80
C LEU A 101 -14.23 2.14 -33.80
N LYS A 102 -14.06 3.29 -34.44
CA LYS A 102 -15.09 4.34 -34.54
C LYS A 102 -16.39 3.82 -35.15
N GLU A 103 -16.29 3.06 -36.24
CA GLU A 103 -17.45 2.43 -36.89
C GLU A 103 -18.20 1.47 -35.98
N ILE A 104 -17.47 0.62 -35.25
CA ILE A 104 -18.05 -0.33 -34.28
C ILE A 104 -18.74 0.41 -33.14
N LEU A 105 -18.11 1.44 -32.58
CA LEU A 105 -18.66 2.22 -31.47
C LEU A 105 -19.98 2.90 -31.85
N LEU A 106 -20.05 3.51 -33.04
CA LEU A 106 -21.28 4.12 -33.55
C LEU A 106 -22.35 3.08 -33.87
N LYS A 107 -21.99 2.01 -34.61
CA LYS A 107 -22.91 0.93 -34.99
C LYS A 107 -23.56 0.29 -33.77
N ASN A 108 -22.78 0.08 -32.72
CA ASN A 108 -23.22 -0.59 -31.50
C ASN A 108 -23.84 0.37 -30.47
N ARG A 109 -23.82 1.68 -30.73
CA ARG A 109 -24.25 2.73 -29.79
C ARG A 109 -23.57 2.56 -28.42
N SER A 110 -22.26 2.34 -28.45
CA SER A 110 -21.48 2.06 -27.24
C SER A 110 -21.55 3.23 -26.27
N PHE A 111 -21.79 2.91 -25.00
CA PHE A 111 -21.72 3.85 -23.89
C PHE A 111 -20.28 4.22 -23.57
N ALA A 112 -19.38 3.23 -23.53
CA ALA A 112 -17.96 3.45 -23.28
C ALA A 112 -17.06 2.55 -24.14
N CYS A 113 -15.83 3.01 -24.34
CA CYS A 113 -14.74 2.30 -24.99
C CYS A 113 -13.55 2.22 -24.02
N ILE A 114 -13.06 1.00 -23.74
CA ILE A 114 -11.87 0.77 -22.91
C ILE A 114 -10.76 0.23 -23.81
N LEU A 115 -9.68 1.00 -23.99
CA LEU A 115 -8.52 0.60 -24.79
C LEU A 115 -7.35 0.16 -23.89
N ASP A 116 -7.11 -1.15 -23.83
CA ASP A 116 -6.08 -1.78 -23.01
C ASP A 116 -5.05 -2.55 -23.89
N SER A 117 -3.95 -1.94 -24.32
CA SER A 117 -3.41 -0.62 -23.96
C SER A 117 -3.32 0.31 -25.18
N ILE A 118 -3.13 1.61 -24.96
CA ILE A 118 -2.94 2.62 -26.02
C ILE A 118 -1.66 2.39 -26.84
N SER A 119 -0.77 1.50 -26.39
CA SER A 119 0.50 1.19 -27.06
C SER A 119 0.31 0.72 -28.51
N VAL A 120 -0.88 0.25 -28.89
CA VAL A 120 -1.20 -0.14 -30.28
C VAL A 120 -1.47 1.02 -31.22
N ILE A 121 -1.74 2.21 -30.68
CA ILE A 121 -1.85 3.48 -31.42
C ILE A 121 -0.48 4.20 -31.40
N ASP A 122 0.38 3.87 -30.44
CA ASP A 122 1.52 4.67 -29.99
C ASP A 122 2.74 4.63 -30.92
N ALA A 123 2.56 5.13 -32.14
CA ALA A 123 3.58 5.84 -32.90
C ALA A 123 3.38 7.38 -32.84
N ASN A 124 2.14 7.86 -32.64
CA ASN A 124 1.79 9.29 -32.65
C ASN A 124 0.78 9.66 -31.54
N ALA A 125 1.23 10.42 -30.53
CA ALA A 125 0.37 10.93 -29.45
C ALA A 125 -0.87 11.72 -29.93
N LYS A 126 -0.81 12.29 -31.14
CA LYS A 126 -1.89 13.06 -31.76
C LYS A 126 -3.15 12.23 -32.03
N GLU A 127 -3.00 11.00 -32.55
CA GLU A 127 -4.14 10.15 -32.90
C GLU A 127 -4.94 9.70 -31.67
N THR A 128 -4.26 9.52 -30.53
CA THR A 128 -4.92 9.18 -29.26
C THR A 128 -5.75 10.36 -28.75
N VAL A 129 -5.22 11.58 -28.84
CA VAL A 129 -5.95 12.80 -28.47
C VAL A 129 -7.16 13.01 -29.39
N GLU A 130 -6.98 12.88 -30.70
CA GLU A 130 -8.07 12.98 -31.67
C GLU A 130 -9.16 11.91 -31.44
N LEU A 131 -8.78 10.69 -31.06
CA LEU A 131 -9.73 9.64 -30.71
C LEU A 131 -10.49 9.98 -29.42
N ALA A 132 -9.81 10.49 -28.39
CA ALA A 132 -10.44 10.90 -27.14
C ALA A 132 -11.45 12.05 -27.36
N GLN A 133 -11.07 13.06 -28.13
CA GLN A 133 -11.94 14.17 -28.51
C GLN A 133 -13.15 13.68 -29.33
N TRP A 134 -12.91 12.82 -30.33
CA TRP A 134 -13.98 12.24 -31.12
C TRP A 134 -14.96 11.43 -30.27
N CYS A 135 -14.49 10.65 -29.29
CA CYS A 135 -15.38 9.94 -28.37
C CYS A 135 -16.22 10.93 -27.56
N ARG A 136 -15.60 12.01 -27.06
CA ARG A 136 -16.28 13.04 -26.28
C ARG A 136 -17.41 13.72 -27.07
N GLU A 137 -17.14 14.09 -28.33
CA GLU A 137 -18.11 14.69 -29.26
C GLU A 137 -19.29 13.75 -29.57
N ASN A 138 -19.04 12.44 -29.58
CA ASN A 138 -20.07 11.42 -29.83
C ASN A 138 -20.78 10.94 -28.55
N GLY A 139 -20.47 11.53 -27.40
CA GLY A 139 -21.11 11.17 -26.12
C GLY A 139 -20.69 9.80 -25.58
N ILE A 140 -19.47 9.35 -25.91
CA ILE A 140 -18.91 8.04 -25.55
C ILE A 140 -17.82 8.25 -24.51
N MET A 141 -17.91 7.55 -23.37
CA MET A 141 -16.83 7.54 -22.37
C MET A 141 -15.60 6.83 -22.93
N PHE A 142 -14.44 7.44 -22.83
CA PHE A 142 -13.20 6.84 -23.32
C PHE A 142 -12.25 6.56 -22.15
N VAL A 143 -11.91 5.29 -21.96
CA VAL A 143 -10.94 4.84 -20.96
C VAL A 143 -9.72 4.30 -21.68
N MET A 144 -8.55 4.80 -21.33
CA MET A 144 -7.32 4.45 -22.02
C MET A 144 -6.27 3.99 -21.02
N VAL A 145 -5.59 2.87 -21.31
CA VAL A 145 -4.61 2.25 -20.42
C VAL A 145 -3.21 2.40 -20.99
N SER A 146 -2.23 2.83 -20.19
CA SER A 146 -0.81 2.91 -20.60
C SER A 146 0.15 2.35 -19.54
N HIS A 147 1.35 1.98 -19.98
CA HIS A 147 2.45 1.60 -19.08
C HIS A 147 3.21 2.82 -18.57
N ALA A 148 3.79 2.72 -17.37
CA ALA A 148 4.81 3.65 -16.93
C ALA A 148 6.11 3.51 -17.75
N THR A 149 6.80 4.61 -18.04
CA THR A 149 8.20 4.67 -18.46
C THR A 149 9.13 4.36 -17.29
N LYS A 150 10.41 4.12 -17.60
CA LYS A 150 11.45 3.79 -16.61
C LYS A 150 11.69 4.90 -15.58
N ASP A 151 11.35 6.14 -15.93
CA ASP A 151 11.54 7.33 -15.09
C ASP A 151 10.33 7.62 -14.19
N GLY A 152 9.36 6.70 -14.12
CA GLY A 152 8.16 6.85 -13.30
C GLY A 152 7.08 7.76 -13.90
N GLN A 153 7.25 8.19 -15.16
CA GLN A 153 6.21 8.86 -15.95
C GLN A 153 5.41 7.82 -16.74
N TYR A 154 4.38 8.18 -17.51
CA TYR A 154 3.70 7.24 -18.42
C TYR A 154 4.30 7.26 -19.84
N LYS A 155 4.16 6.13 -20.55
CA LYS A 155 4.66 5.93 -21.91
C LYS A 155 3.72 6.65 -22.88
N GLY A 156 4.19 7.77 -23.43
CA GLY A 156 3.43 8.69 -24.29
C GLY A 156 3.77 10.15 -24.00
N ASN A 157 3.39 11.07 -24.90
CA ASN A 157 3.58 12.51 -24.72
C ASN A 157 2.70 13.02 -23.55
N THR A 158 3.18 14.01 -22.81
CA THR A 158 2.52 14.67 -21.66
C THR A 158 1.10 15.17 -22.01
N SER A 159 0.81 15.39 -23.29
CA SER A 159 -0.48 15.81 -23.83
C SER A 159 -1.68 14.93 -23.42
N ILE A 160 -1.49 13.63 -23.22
CA ILE A 160 -2.60 12.70 -22.90
C ILE A 160 -3.17 12.96 -21.50
N ALA A 161 -2.33 13.22 -20.49
CA ALA A 161 -2.81 13.54 -19.14
C ALA A 161 -3.52 14.90 -19.09
N HIS A 162 -3.16 15.84 -19.96
CA HIS A 162 -3.88 17.12 -20.06
C HIS A 162 -5.30 16.94 -20.62
N GLU A 163 -5.48 16.06 -21.60
CA GLU A 163 -6.76 15.80 -22.28
C GLU A 163 -7.76 15.03 -21.40
N CYS A 164 -7.28 14.21 -20.47
CA CYS A 164 -8.15 13.42 -19.60
C CYS A 164 -8.86 14.26 -18.52
N ASP A 165 -10.04 13.82 -18.11
CA ASP A 165 -10.81 14.38 -17.01
C ASP A 165 -10.43 13.74 -15.68
N ILE A 166 -10.08 12.44 -15.73
CA ILE A 166 -9.65 11.65 -14.58
C ILE A 166 -8.37 10.89 -14.94
N GLU A 167 -7.36 10.99 -14.09
CA GLU A 167 -6.11 10.23 -14.18
C GLU A 167 -5.99 9.32 -12.97
N ILE A 168 -5.79 8.03 -13.23
CA ILE A 168 -5.69 6.98 -12.22
C ILE A 168 -4.37 6.25 -12.39
N LYS A 169 -3.58 6.26 -11.32
CA LYS A 169 -2.35 5.50 -11.22
C LYS A 169 -2.58 4.21 -10.44
N VAL A 170 -2.16 3.11 -11.02
CA VAL A 170 -2.20 1.78 -10.42
C VAL A 170 -0.81 1.39 -9.97
N THR A 171 -0.68 1.09 -8.69
CA THR A 171 0.60 0.80 -8.03
C THR A 171 0.77 -0.69 -7.76
N LYS A 172 2.02 -1.16 -7.62
CA LYS A 172 2.31 -2.58 -7.39
C LYS A 172 1.88 -3.08 -6.01
N GLU A 173 1.62 -2.16 -5.09
CA GLU A 173 1.07 -2.44 -3.76
C GLU A 173 -0.42 -2.84 -3.81
N GLY A 174 -1.02 -2.91 -5.01
CA GLY A 174 -2.41 -3.27 -5.20
C GLY A 174 -3.37 -2.09 -4.98
N GLY A 175 -2.88 -0.86 -5.08
CA GLY A 175 -3.66 0.36 -4.98
C GLY A 175 -3.96 0.97 -6.35
N ALA A 176 -5.09 1.65 -6.46
CA ALA A 176 -5.38 2.60 -7.52
C ALA A 176 -5.69 3.96 -6.89
N GLU A 177 -4.96 4.99 -7.29
CA GLU A 177 -5.08 6.35 -6.77
C GLU A 177 -5.34 7.33 -7.91
N THR A 178 -6.22 8.31 -7.71
CA THR A 178 -6.38 9.40 -8.67
C THR A 178 -5.29 10.43 -8.50
N GLU A 179 -4.58 10.79 -9.57
CA GLU A 179 -3.64 11.92 -9.58
C GLU A 179 -4.31 13.20 -10.12
N LYS A 180 -5.38 13.05 -10.90
CA LYS A 180 -6.24 14.14 -11.40
C LYS A 180 -7.69 13.68 -11.40
N ASN A 181 -8.60 14.52 -10.94
CA ASN A 181 -10.04 14.28 -11.07
C ASN A 181 -10.79 15.62 -11.08
N ARG A 182 -11.62 15.86 -12.11
CA ARG A 182 -12.45 17.08 -12.23
C ARG A 182 -13.78 17.00 -11.48
N TYR A 183 -14.20 15.82 -11.07
CA TYR A 183 -15.53 15.54 -10.54
C TYR A 183 -15.54 15.24 -9.02
N ARG A 184 -14.36 15.13 -8.40
CA ARG A 184 -14.18 14.94 -6.95
C ARG A 184 -12.74 15.22 -6.52
N GLU A 185 -12.52 15.39 -5.22
CA GLU A 185 -11.20 15.29 -4.59
C GLU A 185 -10.50 13.96 -4.86
N LEU A 186 -9.17 13.97 -4.78
CA LEU A 186 -8.35 12.81 -5.06
C LEU A 186 -8.57 11.72 -4.02
N THR A 187 -8.77 10.48 -4.48
CA THR A 187 -9.01 9.32 -3.62
C THR A 187 -8.21 8.11 -4.09
N ALA A 188 -8.21 7.07 -3.27
CA ALA A 188 -7.60 5.79 -3.59
C ALA A 188 -8.51 4.63 -3.18
N ILE A 189 -8.38 3.51 -3.88
CA ILE A 189 -9.01 2.23 -3.59
C ILE A 189 -7.99 1.11 -3.70
N ALA A 190 -8.30 -0.05 -3.10
CA ALA A 190 -7.60 -1.28 -3.47
C ALA A 190 -8.07 -1.74 -4.85
N VAL A 191 -7.16 -2.23 -5.67
CA VAL A 191 -7.49 -2.91 -6.93
C VAL A 191 -8.08 -4.26 -6.58
N PRO A 192 -9.35 -4.53 -6.92
CA PRO A 192 -9.93 -5.84 -6.66
C PRO A 192 -9.31 -6.85 -7.62
N PHE A 193 -8.71 -7.90 -7.05
CA PHE A 193 -8.12 -8.98 -7.85
C PHE A 193 -9.10 -10.13 -8.08
N THR A 194 -10.15 -10.19 -7.27
CA THR A 194 -11.25 -11.16 -7.32
C THR A 194 -12.61 -10.48 -7.32
N ALA A 195 -13.67 -11.22 -7.64
CA ALA A 195 -15.05 -10.73 -7.60
C ALA A 195 -15.47 -10.29 -6.19
N GLN A 196 -15.05 -11.03 -5.15
CA GLN A 196 -15.35 -10.72 -3.76
C GLN A 196 -14.78 -9.36 -3.34
N ASP A 197 -13.59 -9.01 -3.84
CA ASP A 197 -12.95 -7.73 -3.54
C ASP A 197 -13.71 -6.52 -4.14
N ARG A 198 -14.62 -6.75 -5.10
CA ARG A 198 -15.50 -5.71 -5.67
C ARG A 198 -16.72 -5.43 -4.80
N GLU A 199 -17.12 -6.35 -3.92
CA GLU A 199 -18.22 -6.15 -2.96
C GLU A 199 -17.77 -5.28 -1.78
N VAL A 200 -17.46 -4.02 -2.06
CA VAL A 200 -17.22 -3.00 -1.03
C VAL A 200 -18.29 -1.91 -1.20
N ALA A 201 -19.54 -2.26 -0.92
CA ALA A 201 -20.67 -1.34 -0.99
C ALA A 201 -21.43 -1.32 0.36
N PRO A 202 -22.12 -0.21 0.67
CA PRO A 202 -22.38 0.26 2.03
C PRO A 202 -23.29 -0.72 2.77
N THR A 203 -22.99 -0.95 4.06
CA THR A 203 -23.93 -1.62 4.94
C THR A 203 -25.27 -0.88 4.87
N LYS A 204 -26.28 -1.51 4.27
CA LYS A 204 -27.68 -1.22 4.61
C LYS A 204 -27.79 -1.25 6.14
N PRO A 205 -28.62 -0.38 6.76
CA PRO A 205 -28.80 -0.40 8.20
C PRO A 205 -29.32 -1.79 8.58
N THR A 206 -28.43 -2.58 9.17
CA THR A 206 -28.68 -3.98 9.50
C THR A 206 -29.47 -3.96 10.80
N THR A 207 -30.79 -4.03 10.69
CA THR A 207 -31.55 -4.68 11.76
C THR A 207 -31.37 -6.17 11.57
N LYS A 208 -30.32 -6.68 12.21
CA LYS A 208 -30.33 -7.84 13.10
C LYS A 208 -28.88 -8.25 13.35
N GLU A 209 -28.51 -8.07 14.62
CA GLU A 209 -27.34 -8.65 15.25
C GLU A 209 -27.35 -10.17 15.02
N GLU A 210 -26.24 -10.70 14.54
CA GLU A 210 -25.78 -12.02 14.92
C GLU A 210 -24.25 -12.00 14.92
N SER A 211 -23.69 -12.00 16.13
CA SER A 211 -22.27 -11.97 16.44
C SER A 211 -21.61 -13.30 16.09
N ASN A 212 -20.68 -13.30 15.14
CA ASN A 212 -19.72 -14.39 14.95
C ASN A 212 -18.42 -14.02 15.71
N PRO A 213 -17.90 -14.87 16.63
CA PRO A 213 -16.93 -14.43 17.63
C PRO A 213 -15.46 -14.44 17.18
N ASP A 214 -15.14 -14.43 15.87
CA ASP A 214 -13.74 -14.59 15.44
C ASP A 214 -13.33 -13.80 14.19
N THR A 215 -13.87 -12.59 13.99
CA THR A 215 -13.26 -11.59 13.09
C THR A 215 -12.40 -10.63 13.89
N ARG A 216 -11.19 -11.07 14.22
CA ARG A 216 -10.19 -10.17 14.79
C ARG A 216 -9.64 -9.25 13.71
N GLU A 217 -10.03 -7.99 13.71
CA GLU A 217 -9.40 -6.96 12.86
C GLU A 217 -7.90 -6.90 13.18
N ASN A 218 -7.06 -6.97 12.14
CA ASN A 218 -5.62 -6.85 12.27
C ASN A 218 -5.27 -5.42 12.72
N PRO A 219 -4.74 -5.21 13.95
CA PRO A 219 -4.46 -3.88 14.49
C PRO A 219 -3.38 -3.10 13.73
N VAL A 220 -2.73 -3.76 12.76
CA VAL A 220 -1.75 -3.18 11.86
C VAL A 220 -2.43 -2.34 10.77
N ASP A 221 -3.74 -2.47 10.54
CA ASP A 221 -4.43 -1.81 9.42
C ASP A 221 -5.27 -0.58 9.80
N THR A 222 -5.35 -0.22 11.08
CA THR A 222 -6.07 0.96 11.58
C THR A 222 -5.11 2.07 12.05
N PRO A 223 -5.41 3.36 11.78
CA PRO A 223 -4.62 4.47 12.33
C PRO A 223 -4.68 4.44 13.85
N PHE A 224 -3.54 4.54 14.52
CA PHE A 224 -3.47 4.59 15.98
C PHE A 224 -2.90 5.92 16.46
N LYS A 225 -3.27 6.30 17.68
CA LYS A 225 -2.77 7.49 18.35
C LYS A 225 -1.65 7.14 19.30
N ILE A 226 -0.63 7.98 19.38
CA ILE A 226 0.46 7.85 20.34
C ILE A 226 0.88 9.22 20.85
N THR A 227 1.17 9.31 22.15
CA THR A 227 1.65 10.55 22.79
C THR A 227 3.17 10.64 22.80
N LEU A 228 3.72 11.85 22.95
CA LEU A 228 5.17 12.05 23.10
C LEU A 228 5.73 11.35 24.36
N LYS A 229 4.97 11.28 25.45
CA LYS A 229 5.33 10.49 26.66
C LYS A 229 5.46 8.99 26.35
N GLU A 230 4.57 8.44 25.54
CA GLU A 230 4.63 7.03 25.15
C GLU A 230 5.84 6.75 24.25
N ILE A 231 6.13 7.62 23.29
CA ILE A 231 7.33 7.51 22.43
C ILE A 231 8.62 7.52 23.28
N ASP A 232 8.70 8.38 24.29
CA ASP A 232 9.83 8.45 25.24
C ASP A 232 10.05 7.12 25.98
N THR A 233 8.97 6.44 26.37
CA THR A 233 9.05 5.17 27.10
C THR A 233 9.38 3.96 26.20
N LEU A 234 8.95 4.00 24.93
CA LEU A 234 9.11 2.88 23.98
C LEU A 234 10.53 2.71 23.44
N HIS A 235 11.34 3.78 23.48
CA HIS A 235 12.67 3.80 22.89
C HIS A 235 13.71 4.57 23.71
N LYS A 236 14.88 3.93 23.90
CA LYS A 236 16.08 4.64 24.37
C LYS A 236 16.49 5.65 23.29
N ILE A 237 16.40 6.93 23.59
CA ILE A 237 16.81 8.03 22.70
C ILE A 237 18.31 7.91 22.42
N ARG A 238 18.63 7.57 21.17
CA ARG A 238 20.02 7.49 20.68
C ARG A 238 20.32 8.50 19.58
N SER A 239 19.31 8.96 18.85
CA SER A 239 19.45 9.89 17.74
C SER A 239 18.13 10.61 17.48
N TRP A 240 18.18 11.93 17.28
CA TRP A 240 17.01 12.74 16.94
C TRP A 240 16.40 12.36 15.58
N LYS A 241 17.22 11.91 14.61
CA LYS A 241 16.73 11.40 13.32
C LYS A 241 15.80 10.20 13.49
N ARG A 242 16.10 9.35 14.48
CA ARG A 242 15.26 8.20 14.82
C ARG A 242 13.95 8.63 15.49
N ILE A 243 13.95 9.77 16.20
CA ILE A 243 12.74 10.36 16.76
C ILE A 243 11.83 10.85 15.64
N ASN A 244 12.35 11.58 14.64
CA ASN A 244 11.57 12.00 13.47
C ASN A 244 10.96 10.82 12.70
N SER A 245 11.69 9.71 12.60
CA SER A 245 11.18 8.47 11.97
C SER A 245 9.94 7.90 12.68
N MET A 246 9.70 8.25 13.96
CA MET A 246 8.56 7.81 14.76
C MET A 246 7.36 8.76 14.70
N PHE A 247 7.51 9.98 14.14
CA PHE A 247 6.41 10.95 14.02
C PHE A 247 5.63 10.85 12.72
N GLY A 248 6.08 9.98 11.80
CA GLY A 248 5.44 9.74 10.51
C GLY A 248 5.90 10.74 9.46
N SER A 249 6.70 10.26 8.51
CA SER A 249 6.98 10.99 7.26
C SER A 249 6.14 10.41 6.14
N LYS A 250 5.58 11.28 5.28
CA LYS A 250 4.82 10.87 4.08
C LYS A 250 5.69 10.22 2.98
N MET A 251 7.02 10.09 3.18
CA MET A 251 7.94 9.37 2.29
C MET A 251 9.09 8.74 3.10
N PRO A 252 9.67 7.59 2.66
CA PRO A 252 10.91 7.06 3.23
C PRO A 252 12.07 7.96 2.82
N CYS A 253 12.49 8.86 3.70
CA CYS A 253 13.63 9.74 3.47
C CYS A 253 14.96 8.97 3.64
N TYR A 254 15.40 8.30 2.56
CA TYR A 254 16.75 7.75 2.40
C TYR A 254 17.57 8.49 1.32
N GLY A 255 17.22 9.75 1.02
CA GLY A 255 18.04 10.62 0.18
C GLY A 255 19.24 11.19 0.94
N SER A 256 20.42 11.18 0.33
CA SER A 256 21.70 11.63 0.90
C SER A 256 21.77 13.14 1.22
N LYS A 257 20.74 13.93 0.88
CA LYS A 257 20.76 15.41 0.95
C LYS A 257 19.72 16.07 1.86
N HIS A 258 18.86 15.33 2.56
CA HIS A 258 17.85 15.96 3.43
C HIS A 258 18.31 16.02 4.89
N SER A 259 18.12 17.19 5.50
CA SER A 259 18.41 17.54 6.91
C SER A 259 17.59 16.74 7.93
N GLY A 260 16.98 15.61 7.58
CA GLY A 260 16.12 14.83 8.49
C GLY A 260 14.78 15.51 8.81
N GLU A 261 14.49 16.65 8.18
CA GLU A 261 13.19 17.31 8.19
C GLU A 261 12.34 16.72 7.07
N SER A 262 11.12 16.34 7.41
CA SER A 262 10.12 16.00 6.42
C SER A 262 9.22 17.21 6.29
N GLU A 263 9.30 17.91 5.16
CA GLU A 263 8.46 19.08 4.84
C GLU A 263 6.95 18.77 4.87
N ASN A 264 6.60 17.48 4.88
CA ASN A 264 5.23 16.97 4.84
C ASN A 264 4.80 16.19 6.11
N ALA A 265 5.58 16.25 7.20
CA ALA A 265 5.23 15.63 8.47
C ALA A 265 4.44 16.61 9.35
N HIS A 266 3.34 16.12 9.93
CA HIS A 266 2.53 16.92 10.86
C HIS A 266 3.31 17.33 12.12
N LEU A 267 4.22 16.47 12.58
CA LEU A 267 5.13 16.75 13.68
C LEU A 267 6.57 16.41 13.26
N SER A 268 7.51 17.32 13.51
CA SER A 268 8.94 17.05 13.36
C SER A 268 9.76 17.75 14.44
N ILE A 269 10.99 17.27 14.66
CA ILE A 269 11.97 17.95 15.49
C ILE A 269 13.24 18.27 14.72
N ARG A 270 13.81 19.44 14.99
CA ARG A 270 15.14 19.84 14.51
C ARG A 270 16.08 19.92 15.70
N TYR A 271 17.30 19.42 15.56
CA TYR A 271 18.30 19.44 16.63
C TYR A 271 19.61 20.06 16.14
N THR A 272 20.00 21.16 16.77
CA THR A 272 21.20 21.94 16.45
C THR A 272 22.13 21.92 17.66
N ALA A 273 23.37 21.47 17.46
CA ALA A 273 24.38 21.38 18.51
C ALA A 273 25.59 22.25 18.18
N ASP A 274 25.90 23.20 19.06
CA ASP A 274 27.15 23.96 19.08
C ASP A 274 28.07 23.32 20.13
N TYR A 275 28.91 22.38 19.68
CA TYR A 275 29.82 21.64 20.55
C TYR A 275 30.87 22.54 21.23
N PRO A 276 31.51 23.51 20.54
CA PRO A 276 32.43 24.45 21.16
C PRO A 276 31.82 25.23 22.32
N LYS A 277 30.60 25.77 22.15
CA LYS A 277 29.91 26.56 23.19
C LYS A 277 29.10 25.70 24.17
N LYS A 278 29.09 24.38 23.98
CA LYS A 278 28.27 23.42 24.75
C LYS A 278 26.80 23.83 24.80
N ARG A 279 26.26 24.34 23.70
CA ARG A 279 24.88 24.80 23.57
C ARG A 279 24.11 23.90 22.61
N TYR A 280 22.94 23.45 23.03
CA TYR A 280 22.13 22.49 22.31
C TYR A 280 20.69 22.96 22.23
N ILE A 281 20.17 23.01 21.01
CA ILE A 281 18.85 23.54 20.70
C ILE A 281 18.04 22.42 20.04
N MET A 282 16.82 22.21 20.53
CA MET A 282 15.84 21.34 19.89
C MET A 282 14.57 22.12 19.62
N ASP A 283 14.19 22.16 18.36
CA ASP A 283 12.97 22.79 17.88
C ASP A 283 11.90 21.71 17.68
N LEU A 284 10.70 21.98 18.17
CA LEU A 284 9.48 21.26 17.82
C LEU A 284 8.77 22.04 16.72
N LEU A 285 8.49 21.36 15.61
CA LEU A 285 7.75 21.94 14.49
C LEU A 285 6.43 21.20 14.29
N LEU A 286 5.32 21.95 14.25
CA LEU A 286 4.01 21.48 13.82
C LEU A 286 3.73 22.02 12.42
N ASP A 287 3.45 21.12 11.46
CA ASP A 287 3.20 21.49 10.07
C ASP A 287 4.26 22.45 9.47
N GLY A 288 5.52 22.28 9.89
CA GLY A 288 6.65 23.12 9.46
C GLY A 288 6.83 24.44 10.23
N HIS A 289 5.91 24.80 11.12
CA HIS A 289 5.99 26.01 11.95
C HIS A 289 6.67 25.73 13.29
N LEU A 290 7.59 26.60 13.71
CA LEU A 290 8.29 26.50 15.00
C LEU A 290 7.31 26.78 16.15
N GLU A 291 7.05 25.75 16.96
CA GLU A 291 6.13 25.84 18.10
C GLU A 291 6.85 25.99 19.43
N TYR A 292 7.96 25.27 19.58
CA TYR A 292 8.70 25.30 20.83
C TYR A 292 10.18 25.05 20.60
N GLN A 293 11.01 25.80 21.32
CA GLN A 293 12.45 25.66 21.30
C GLN A 293 12.97 25.32 22.71
N ALA A 294 13.61 24.17 22.84
CA ALA A 294 14.27 23.72 24.06
C ALA A 294 15.78 23.95 23.96
N CYS A 295 16.31 24.90 24.75
CA CYS A 295 17.75 25.14 24.87
C CYS A 295 18.34 24.47 26.13
N THR A 296 19.48 23.81 26.00
CA THR A 296 20.28 23.31 27.13
C THR A 296 21.75 23.63 26.94
N GLU A 297 22.45 23.90 28.04
CA GLU A 297 23.84 24.36 28.03
C GLU A 297 24.70 23.60 29.07
N GLY A 298 26.01 23.51 28.83
CA GLY A 298 26.99 22.98 29.79
C GLY A 298 27.16 21.45 29.77
N LYS A 299 27.88 20.91 30.76
CA LYS A 299 28.27 19.48 30.84
C LYS A 299 27.08 18.50 30.95
N GLY A 300 25.91 18.97 31.40
CA GLY A 300 24.67 18.18 31.49
C GLY A 300 23.70 18.40 30.31
N GLY A 301 24.08 19.22 29.33
CA GLY A 301 23.27 19.52 28.15
C GLY A 301 23.27 18.41 27.10
N GLY A 302 22.59 18.65 25.99
CA GLY A 302 22.58 17.78 24.82
C GLY A 302 21.22 17.17 24.52
N LEU A 303 21.20 16.25 23.57
CA LEU A 303 19.98 15.69 22.99
C LEU A 303 18.96 15.20 24.02
N LYS A 304 19.42 14.41 25.01
CA LYS A 304 18.53 13.86 26.05
C LYS A 304 17.96 14.94 26.96
N ALA A 305 18.75 15.97 27.26
CA ALA A 305 18.33 17.07 28.13
C ALA A 305 17.30 17.96 27.41
N CYS A 306 17.52 18.28 26.12
CA CYS A 306 16.55 18.98 25.28
C CYS A 306 15.25 18.18 25.12
N TRP A 307 15.35 16.88 24.85
CA TRP A 307 14.19 16.01 24.70
C TRP A 307 13.36 15.92 25.98
N LYS A 308 14.01 15.81 27.15
CA LYS A 308 13.30 15.79 28.44
C LYS A 308 12.51 17.08 28.70
N LYS A 309 13.04 18.24 28.31
CA LYS A 309 12.31 19.53 28.36
C LYS A 309 11.10 19.53 27.43
N LEU A 310 11.25 19.00 26.22
CA LEU A 310 10.18 18.90 25.22
C LEU A 310 9.05 17.98 25.70
N VAL A 311 9.38 16.77 26.17
CA VAL A 311 8.39 15.81 26.72
C VAL A 311 7.73 16.33 28.00
N SER A 312 8.45 17.10 28.83
CA SER A 312 7.85 17.71 30.03
C SER A 312 6.77 18.74 29.69
N LYS A 313 6.84 19.40 28.52
CA LYS A 313 5.91 20.47 28.13
C LYS A 313 4.83 19.99 27.15
N TYR A 314 5.18 19.15 26.19
CA TYR A 314 4.29 18.64 25.14
C TYR A 314 4.04 17.12 25.26
N GLY A 315 4.30 16.54 26.42
CA GLY A 315 4.21 15.09 26.62
C GLY A 315 2.85 14.48 26.29
N ASP A 316 1.77 15.25 26.45
CA ASP A 316 0.38 14.86 26.18
C ASP A 316 -0.07 15.16 24.75
N LEU A 317 0.82 15.69 23.90
CA LEU A 317 0.55 15.91 22.48
C LEU A 317 0.31 14.56 21.80
N GLU A 318 -0.92 14.35 21.35
CA GLU A 318 -1.31 13.15 20.60
C GLU A 318 -0.93 13.28 19.13
N ILE A 319 -0.29 12.24 18.61
CA ILE A 319 0.06 12.12 17.19
C ILE A 319 -0.74 10.97 16.62
N ARG A 320 -1.43 11.20 15.51
CA ARG A 320 -2.12 10.16 14.76
C ARG A 320 -1.17 9.59 13.71
N ILE A 321 -0.84 8.30 13.82
CA ILE A 321 0.00 7.59 12.87
C ILE A 321 -0.91 6.89 11.86
N TYR A 322 -0.75 7.24 10.58
CA TYR A 322 -1.50 6.67 9.47
C TYR A 322 -0.80 5.45 8.86
N LYS A 323 -1.54 4.70 8.04
CA LYS A 323 -1.06 3.45 7.42
C LYS A 323 0.20 3.65 6.57
N GLN A 324 0.30 4.79 5.89
CA GLN A 324 1.39 5.18 5.00
C GLN A 324 2.66 5.67 5.72
N ASP A 325 2.59 5.90 7.03
CA ASP A 325 3.69 6.52 7.75
C ASP A 325 4.80 5.51 8.05
N HIS A 326 6.06 5.88 7.77
CA HIS A 326 7.22 5.05 8.09
C HIS A 326 7.31 4.69 9.59
N ALA A 327 6.70 5.51 10.45
CA ALA A 327 6.57 5.25 11.89
C ALA A 327 5.91 3.90 12.19
N LYS A 328 5.09 3.36 11.28
CA LYS A 328 4.49 2.02 11.38
C LYS A 328 5.52 0.90 11.33
N VAL A 329 6.56 1.01 10.50
CA VAL A 329 7.65 0.02 10.43
C VAL A 329 8.47 0.02 11.73
N VAL A 330 8.60 1.20 12.35
CA VAL A 330 9.42 1.40 13.55
C VAL A 330 8.66 1.09 14.85
N LEU A 331 7.37 1.43 14.92
CA LEU A 331 6.53 1.34 16.12
C LEU A 331 5.55 0.17 16.07
N GLY A 332 5.14 -0.28 14.88
CA GLY A 332 4.04 -1.22 14.68
C GLY A 332 4.21 -2.54 15.42
N ALA A 333 5.39 -3.16 15.39
CA ALA A 333 5.61 -4.45 16.06
C ALA A 333 5.56 -4.39 17.60
N LYS A 334 5.88 -3.23 18.20
CA LYS A 334 5.86 -3.04 19.66
C LYS A 334 4.49 -2.57 20.14
N GLU A 335 3.86 -1.66 19.40
CA GLU A 335 2.52 -1.17 19.70
C GLU A 335 1.49 -2.29 19.53
N TYR A 336 1.66 -3.14 18.51
CA TYR A 336 0.91 -4.40 18.36
C TYR A 336 1.01 -5.28 19.62
N LYS A 337 2.23 -5.53 20.12
CA LYS A 337 2.44 -6.32 21.35
C LYS A 337 1.86 -5.65 22.60
N ARG A 338 1.80 -4.31 22.65
CA ARG A 338 1.20 -3.56 23.76
C ARG A 338 -0.32 -3.69 23.74
N GLN A 339 -0.93 -3.54 22.57
CA GLN A 339 -2.37 -3.69 22.37
C GLN A 339 -2.83 -5.13 22.64
N GLU A 340 -2.08 -6.13 22.19
CA GLU A 340 -2.32 -7.55 22.53
C GLU A 340 -2.27 -7.80 24.05
N ARG A 341 -1.30 -7.21 24.76
CA ARG A 341 -1.19 -7.35 26.22
C ARG A 341 -2.30 -6.61 26.97
N ALA A 342 -2.75 -5.46 26.47
CA ALA A 342 -3.85 -4.71 27.06
C ALA A 342 -5.19 -5.44 26.89
N LEU A 343 -5.41 -6.06 25.73
CA LEU A 343 -6.57 -6.92 25.46
C LEU A 343 -6.55 -8.19 26.34
N GLY A 344 -5.41 -8.89 26.42
CA GLY A 344 -5.28 -10.07 27.28
C GLY A 344 -5.38 -9.76 28.79
N LYS A 345 -5.14 -8.50 29.21
CA LYS A 345 -5.42 -8.05 30.59
C LYS A 345 -6.90 -7.74 30.80
N LYS A 346 -7.59 -7.16 29.81
CA LYS A 346 -9.04 -6.94 29.85
C LYS A 346 -9.79 -8.28 29.94
N GLU A 347 -9.41 -9.27 29.12
CA GLU A 347 -9.98 -10.63 29.14
C GLU A 347 -9.70 -11.40 30.44
N LYS A 348 -8.53 -11.20 31.06
CA LYS A 348 -8.23 -11.79 32.38
C LYS A 348 -8.97 -11.11 33.52
N SER A 349 -9.23 -9.81 33.43
CA SER A 349 -9.97 -9.07 34.48
C SER A 349 -11.47 -9.39 34.47
N THR A 350 -12.03 -9.75 33.30
CA THR A 350 -13.44 -10.18 33.17
C THR A 350 -13.65 -11.64 33.60
N ALA A 351 -12.61 -12.47 33.60
CA ALA A 351 -12.70 -13.90 33.97
C ALA A 351 -12.59 -14.19 35.48
N THR A 352 -12.29 -13.21 36.34
CA THR A 352 -12.12 -13.41 37.78
C THR A 352 -13.32 -13.09 38.67
N ASN A 353 -14.49 -12.72 38.11
CA ASN A 353 -15.69 -12.46 38.90
C ASN A 353 -16.75 -13.57 38.73
N SER A 354 -16.68 -14.54 39.66
CA SER A 354 -17.76 -15.45 40.16
C SER A 354 -17.95 -16.82 39.49
N PRO A 355 -18.53 -17.83 40.20
CA PRO A 355 -18.11 -18.38 41.49
C PRO A 355 -17.86 -19.91 41.40
N ALA A 356 -17.25 -20.47 42.46
CA ALA A 356 -16.77 -21.85 42.54
C ALA A 356 -17.84 -22.95 42.33
N PRO A 357 -17.50 -24.10 41.71
CA PRO A 357 -18.34 -25.29 41.76
C PRO A 357 -17.85 -26.34 42.76
N MET A 358 -18.84 -27.06 43.29
CA MET A 358 -18.82 -28.04 44.36
C MET A 358 -18.11 -29.37 44.01
N ALA A 359 -17.83 -30.12 45.09
CA ALA A 359 -17.01 -31.32 45.16
C ALA A 359 -17.65 -32.64 44.64
N LYS A 360 -16.74 -33.62 44.46
CA LYS A 360 -16.86 -35.11 44.36
C LYS A 360 -16.99 -35.66 42.92
N LYS A 361 -16.28 -36.73 42.48
CA LYS A 361 -15.67 -37.90 43.15
C LYS A 361 -14.56 -38.54 42.24
N LYS A 362 -13.54 -39.15 42.86
CA LYS A 362 -12.48 -40.04 42.30
C LYS A 362 -13.06 -41.43 41.91
N PRO A 363 -12.46 -42.19 40.97
CA PRO A 363 -11.34 -43.14 41.25
C PRO A 363 -10.34 -43.26 40.05
N ALA A 364 -9.22 -43.96 40.02
CA ALA A 364 -8.28 -44.60 40.96
C ALA A 364 -6.95 -44.79 40.19
N ALA A 365 -5.84 -44.89 40.92
CA ALA A 365 -4.46 -44.99 40.42
C ALA A 365 -4.06 -46.42 39.99
N LYS A 366 -2.98 -46.51 39.20
CA LYS A 366 -1.95 -47.58 39.14
C LYS A 366 -1.04 -47.30 37.94
N ASN A 367 0.28 -47.52 37.91
CA ASN A 367 1.39 -47.49 38.85
C ASN A 367 2.65 -47.40 37.96
N LYS A 368 3.66 -46.64 38.38
CA LYS A 368 5.04 -46.73 37.84
C LYS A 368 5.65 -48.09 38.22
N PRO A 369 6.75 -48.50 37.56
CA PRO A 369 8.02 -48.45 38.29
C PRO A 369 9.20 -47.92 37.47
N THR A 370 10.04 -47.16 38.15
CA THR A 370 11.49 -46.96 37.93
C THR A 370 12.16 -47.62 39.16
N PRO A 371 13.49 -47.63 39.41
CA PRO A 371 14.68 -47.34 38.58
C PRO A 371 15.84 -48.34 38.81
N VAL A 372 16.99 -48.21 38.12
CA VAL A 372 18.30 -48.55 38.70
C VAL A 372 19.36 -47.50 38.32
N LYS A 373 19.96 -46.89 39.35
CA LYS A 373 21.21 -46.13 39.33
C LYS A 373 22.39 -47.09 39.56
N ARG A 374 23.57 -46.80 39.00
CA ARG A 374 24.86 -46.94 39.72
C ARG A 374 25.93 -46.02 39.13
N SER A 375 26.96 -45.81 39.93
CA SER A 375 27.67 -44.55 40.14
C SER A 375 29.19 -44.68 40.09
N LYS A 376 29.88 -43.60 39.71
CA LYS A 376 31.18 -43.05 40.20
C LYS A 376 32.46 -43.92 40.25
N LYS A 377 33.56 -43.37 39.69
CA LYS A 377 34.86 -42.99 40.34
C LYS A 377 35.90 -42.65 39.24
N THR A 378 36.37 -41.41 39.05
CA THR A 378 37.55 -40.72 39.62
C THR A 378 38.89 -41.47 39.58
N THR A 379 39.88 -40.93 38.86
CA THR A 379 41.21 -40.49 39.40
C THR A 379 42.05 -39.75 38.36
N ALA A 380 42.94 -38.87 38.84
CA ALA A 380 43.63 -37.78 38.16
C ALA A 380 45.11 -38.07 37.78
N LYS A 381 45.71 -37.29 36.87
CA LYS A 381 47.06 -36.68 37.05
C LYS A 381 47.44 -35.61 35.99
N LYS A 382 48.15 -34.59 36.51
CA LYS A 382 48.92 -33.45 35.93
C LYS A 382 49.91 -33.90 34.82
N LYS A 383 50.59 -33.08 33.98
CA LYS A 383 50.78 -31.63 33.70
C LYS A 383 51.57 -31.52 32.37
N ASP A 384 51.50 -30.36 31.73
CA ASP A 384 52.57 -29.63 31.01
C ASP A 384 52.33 -29.15 29.55
N SER A 385 52.49 -27.82 29.45
CA SER A 385 52.84 -26.90 28.36
C SER A 385 52.73 -27.29 26.88
N SER A 386 52.01 -26.47 26.08
CA SER A 386 52.59 -25.46 25.17
C SER A 386 51.53 -24.93 24.17
N THR A 387 51.88 -23.86 23.50
CA THR A 387 51.12 -22.83 22.78
C THR A 387 50.46 -23.20 21.43
N SER A 388 49.49 -22.35 21.05
CA SER A 388 49.16 -21.82 19.70
C SER A 388 47.87 -22.26 18.99
N ASP A 389 47.38 -21.31 18.18
CA ASP A 389 46.07 -21.12 17.56
C ASP A 389 45.53 -22.23 16.64
N GLY A 390 44.20 -22.28 16.46
CA GLY A 390 43.58 -23.00 15.34
C GLY A 390 42.05 -23.07 15.40
N LYS A 391 41.37 -22.32 14.53
CA LYS A 391 39.93 -22.46 14.22
C LYS A 391 39.62 -23.85 13.62
N PRO A 392 38.43 -24.44 13.83
CA PRO A 392 38.05 -25.68 13.16
C PRO A 392 37.63 -25.44 11.71
N GLN A 393 38.26 -26.17 10.78
CA GLN A 393 37.86 -26.28 9.36
C GLN A 393 36.61 -27.17 9.22
N GLN A 394 35.65 -26.71 8.42
CA GLN A 394 34.54 -27.52 7.92
C GLN A 394 35.01 -28.37 6.73
N GLN A 395 34.70 -29.67 6.76
CA GLN A 395 34.91 -30.59 5.64
C GLN A 395 34.00 -30.21 4.48
N VAL A 396 34.59 -30.04 3.29
CA VAL A 396 33.88 -29.76 2.04
C VAL A 396 33.49 -31.08 1.41
N ASP A 397 32.20 -31.21 1.11
CA ASP A 397 31.63 -32.37 0.43
C ASP A 397 32.03 -32.35 -1.06
N ILE A 398 32.97 -33.22 -1.43
CA ILE A 398 33.62 -33.28 -2.74
C ILE A 398 32.60 -33.69 -3.83
N GLU A 399 31.52 -34.38 -3.45
CA GLU A 399 30.53 -34.90 -4.39
C GLU A 399 29.58 -33.79 -4.87
N ALA A 400 29.14 -32.92 -3.96
CA ALA A 400 28.34 -31.73 -4.29
C ALA A 400 29.09 -30.71 -5.17
N ALA A 401 30.42 -30.61 -4.99
CA ALA A 401 31.27 -29.76 -5.82
C ALA A 401 31.36 -30.26 -7.27
N LYS A 402 31.46 -31.59 -7.47
CA LYS A 402 31.50 -32.20 -8.81
C LYS A 402 30.18 -32.07 -9.56
N GLU A 403 29.04 -32.22 -8.88
CA GLU A 403 27.73 -32.00 -9.49
C GLU A 403 27.52 -30.54 -9.93
N SER A 404 28.02 -29.60 -9.13
CA SER A 404 27.93 -28.17 -9.45
C SER A 404 28.81 -27.81 -10.65
N GLN A 405 29.99 -28.43 -10.75
CA GLN A 405 30.89 -28.26 -11.90
C GLN A 405 30.26 -28.83 -13.19
N ALA A 406 29.67 -30.02 -13.14
CA ALA A 406 29.00 -30.64 -14.29
C ALA A 406 27.80 -29.82 -14.80
N LYS A 407 27.05 -29.18 -13.88
CA LYS A 407 25.95 -28.26 -14.24
C LYS A 407 26.47 -26.98 -14.91
N LEU A 408 27.60 -26.47 -14.45
CA LEU A 408 28.23 -25.30 -15.04
C LEU A 408 28.76 -25.60 -16.44
N ASP A 409 29.42 -26.74 -16.63
CA ASP A 409 29.93 -27.16 -17.94
C ASP A 409 28.79 -27.40 -18.94
N ALA A 410 27.72 -28.09 -18.53
CA ALA A 410 26.53 -28.29 -19.37
C ALA A 410 25.84 -26.97 -19.75
N PHE A 411 25.85 -25.99 -18.85
CA PHE A 411 25.34 -24.64 -19.12
C PHE A 411 26.23 -23.89 -20.12
N LEU A 412 27.55 -23.97 -19.95
CA LEU A 412 28.52 -23.31 -20.84
C LEU A 412 28.48 -23.90 -22.25
N THR A 413 28.36 -25.22 -22.40
CA THR A 413 28.19 -25.86 -23.72
C THR A 413 26.90 -25.40 -24.41
N LYS A 414 25.82 -25.19 -23.65
CA LYS A 414 24.54 -24.73 -24.20
C LYS A 414 24.52 -23.26 -24.60
N VAL A 415 25.36 -22.44 -23.95
CA VAL A 415 25.47 -21.00 -24.22
C VAL A 415 26.48 -20.71 -25.33
N LEU A 416 27.53 -21.51 -25.46
CA LEU A 416 28.65 -21.23 -26.36
C LEU A 416 28.64 -22.01 -27.68
N GLY A 417 27.85 -23.09 -27.82
CA GLY A 417 27.74 -23.85 -29.08
C GLY A 417 28.98 -24.68 -29.37
#